data_AF-A0A535CIJ7-F1
#
_entry.id   AF-A0A535CIJ7-F1
#
_cell.length_a   1.000
_cell.length_b   1.000
_cell.length_c   1.000
_cell.angle_alpha   90.00
_cell.angle_beta   90.00
_cell.angle_gamma   90.00
#
_symmetry.space_group_name_H-M   'P 1'
#
loop_
_entity.id
_entity.type
_entity.pdbx_description
1 polymer ?
#
loop_
_entity_poly.entity_id
_entity_poly.type
_entity_poly.pdbx_seq_one_letter_code
_entity_poly.pdbx_strand_id
1 'polypeptide(L)'
;MSPTCWRMSLASRTPSNGHRAAVGRAGRRSCRLAQGVLTCEPAAASARPMDQRVVDAVRRHPGIHDWTIRFQHGRGAQVYLAGTAIENVRQVGRDAYEVELFNDHQVDGERVRGSAVVPLGREDLNRLPSILDDGVAMASLVHNPPWTLPERTEYPEVELADRRLVDVADAVHEARQAAEQIRELVAAAGAGVRLSAAELFLTAVDEELLNSRGLEISATSTRVLSELNLLAGGEQEAEFFRQVEVRRLDDLHLPEVVREAASHARDATRARQPRTRLGPVVLTDIAAD
;
A
#
# COMPACT_ATOMS: atom_id res chain seq x y z
N MET A 1 -51.65 -32.98 -8.05
CA MET A 1 -50.76 -33.02 -6.86
C MET A 1 -49.40 -32.50 -7.30
N SER A 2 -49.08 -31.27 -6.91
CA SER A 2 -47.77 -30.62 -7.14
C SER A 2 -46.69 -31.19 -6.24
N PRO A 3 -45.41 -31.02 -6.63
CA PRO A 3 -44.56 -30.12 -5.86
C PRO A 3 -43.68 -29.23 -6.76
N THR A 4 -43.82 -27.91 -6.66
CA THR A 4 -43.00 -26.97 -5.86
C THR A 4 -41.72 -26.52 -6.57
N CYS A 5 -41.87 -25.45 -7.37
CA CYS A 5 -40.81 -24.66 -7.98
C CYS A 5 -40.65 -23.38 -7.14
N TRP A 6 -39.51 -23.20 -6.47
CA TRP A 6 -39.21 -21.94 -5.78
C TRP A 6 -38.47 -21.00 -6.73
N ARG A 7 -39.18 -19.99 -7.24
CA ARG A 7 -38.60 -18.73 -7.71
C ARG A 7 -38.48 -17.80 -6.52
N MET A 8 -37.27 -17.36 -6.17
CA MET A 8 -37.08 -16.15 -5.38
C MET A 8 -36.63 -15.02 -6.29
N SER A 9 -37.51 -14.03 -6.38
CA SER A 9 -37.32 -12.71 -6.96
C SER A 9 -36.46 -11.88 -6.01
N LEU A 10 -35.28 -11.43 -6.44
CA LEU A 10 -34.51 -10.40 -5.75
C LEU A 10 -35.02 -9.04 -6.21
N ALA A 11 -36.04 -8.54 -5.52
CA ALA A 11 -36.45 -7.15 -5.61
C ALA A 11 -35.51 -6.29 -4.76
N SER A 12 -34.77 -5.43 -5.47
CA SER A 12 -34.00 -4.30 -4.98
C SER A 12 -34.76 -3.40 -3.99
N ARG A 13 -34.18 -3.17 -2.81
CA ARG A 13 -34.41 -1.96 -2.01
C ARG A 13 -33.10 -1.50 -1.39
N THR A 14 -32.52 -0.47 -1.99
CA THR A 14 -31.49 0.39 -1.41
C THR A 14 -32.06 1.22 -0.27
N PRO A 15 -31.29 1.46 0.80
CA PRO A 15 -31.26 2.74 1.46
C PRO A 15 -29.98 3.48 1.06
N SER A 16 -30.18 4.66 0.49
CA SER A 16 -29.16 5.69 0.32
C SER A 16 -28.75 6.26 1.68
N ASN A 17 -27.45 6.29 1.94
CA ASN A 17 -26.71 7.27 2.75
C ASN A 17 -25.23 6.88 2.53
N GLY A 18 -24.39 7.61 1.82
CA GLY A 18 -24.18 9.04 1.90
C GLY A 18 -23.10 9.28 2.93
N HIS A 19 -21.83 9.04 2.54
CA HIS A 19 -20.56 9.64 3.02
C HIS A 19 -19.42 8.77 2.47
N ARG A 20 -18.96 9.09 1.25
CA ARG A 20 -17.69 8.55 0.74
C ARG A 20 -16.57 9.37 1.40
N ALA A 21 -15.86 8.76 2.34
CA ALA A 21 -14.52 9.19 2.68
C ALA A 21 -13.68 9.18 1.39
N ALA A 22 -13.24 10.34 0.96
CA ALA A 22 -12.33 10.46 -0.17
C ALA A 22 -10.96 9.97 0.29
N VAL A 23 -10.67 8.69 0.04
CA VAL A 23 -9.30 8.19 0.08
C VAL A 23 -8.52 8.97 -0.98
N GLY A 24 -7.47 9.69 -0.56
CA GLY A 24 -6.65 10.56 -1.41
C GLY A 24 -6.35 9.93 -2.76
N ARG A 25 -6.68 10.64 -3.84
CA ARG A 25 -6.44 10.13 -5.19
C ARG A 25 -4.95 10.21 -5.46
N ALA A 26 -4.29 9.06 -5.56
CA ALA A 26 -2.97 8.97 -6.17
C ALA A 26 -2.99 9.71 -7.52
N GLY A 27 -2.02 10.60 -7.75
CA GLY A 27 -1.84 11.25 -9.04
C GLY A 27 -1.47 10.18 -10.08
N ARG A 28 -2.44 9.73 -10.88
CA ARG A 28 -2.20 8.74 -11.94
C ARG A 28 -1.84 9.48 -13.22
N ARG A 29 -0.66 9.20 -13.78
CA ARG A 29 -0.31 9.61 -15.15
C ARG A 29 0.13 8.36 -15.91
N SER A 30 -0.59 8.01 -16.97
CA SER A 30 -0.22 6.90 -17.86
C SER A 30 0.60 7.45 -19.03
N CYS A 31 1.82 6.97 -19.23
CA CYS A 31 2.59 7.29 -20.43
C CYS A 31 2.06 6.41 -21.59
N ARG A 32 1.65 7.03 -22.73
CA ARG A 32 1.30 6.30 -23.97
C ARG A 32 2.52 6.30 -24.90
N LEU A 33 2.79 5.17 -25.54
CA LEU A 33 3.78 5.05 -26.61
C LEU A 33 3.33 5.88 -27.82
N ALA A 34 3.99 7.00 -28.08
CA ALA A 34 4.01 7.65 -29.38
C ALA A 34 5.47 7.81 -29.82
N GLN A 35 5.84 7.17 -30.93
CA GLN A 35 7.10 7.41 -31.66
C GLN A 35 8.41 7.13 -30.89
N GLY A 36 8.43 6.15 -29.99
CA GLY A 36 9.68 5.60 -29.44
C GLY A 36 10.43 6.48 -28.43
N VAL A 37 9.85 7.58 -27.98
CA VAL A 37 10.41 8.43 -26.92
C VAL A 37 9.37 8.64 -25.83
N LEU A 38 9.62 8.09 -24.63
CA LEU A 38 8.81 8.32 -23.44
C LEU A 38 9.21 9.66 -22.81
N THR A 39 8.46 10.72 -23.09
CA THR A 39 8.52 11.96 -22.29
C THR A 39 7.46 11.87 -21.20
N CYS A 40 7.86 11.51 -19.98
CA CYS A 40 6.99 11.64 -18.80
C CYS A 40 7.38 12.97 -18.10
N GLU A 41 6.40 13.84 -17.81
CA GLU A 41 6.62 14.94 -16.86
C GLU A 41 6.91 14.31 -15.49
N PRO A 42 7.99 14.70 -14.79
CA PRO A 42 8.43 14.02 -13.58
C PRO A 42 7.37 14.13 -12.47
N ALA A 43 7.01 12.99 -11.87
CA ALA A 43 6.58 13.03 -10.47
C ALA A 43 7.72 13.71 -9.69
N ALA A 44 7.39 14.65 -8.78
CA ALA A 44 8.43 15.46 -8.15
C ALA A 44 9.54 14.57 -7.59
N ALA A 45 10.73 14.70 -8.17
CA ALA A 45 11.85 13.81 -7.94
C ALA A 45 12.47 14.00 -6.54
N SER A 46 12.14 15.10 -5.86
CA SER A 46 12.70 15.45 -4.57
C SER A 46 11.74 15.14 -3.42
N ALA A 47 12.32 14.78 -2.27
CA ALA A 47 11.64 14.82 -0.98
C ALA A 47 10.82 16.10 -0.85
N ARG A 48 9.60 15.96 -0.33
CA ARG A 48 8.71 17.08 -0.04
C ARG A 48 8.50 17.13 1.45
N PRO A 49 8.68 18.28 2.11
CA PRO A 49 8.43 18.37 3.53
C PRO A 49 6.94 18.48 3.86
N MET A 50 6.59 18.22 5.11
CA MET A 50 5.29 18.52 5.70
C MET A 50 4.88 19.98 5.43
N ASP A 51 3.62 20.21 5.03
CA ASP A 51 3.10 21.57 4.80
C ASP A 51 2.82 22.26 6.14
N GLN A 52 3.53 23.35 6.41
CA GLN A 52 3.38 24.10 7.66
C GLN A 52 1.95 24.60 7.89
N ARG A 53 1.13 24.77 6.85
CA ARG A 53 -0.29 25.13 7.01
C ARG A 53 -1.08 24.07 7.77
N VAL A 54 -0.73 22.78 7.64
CA VAL A 54 -1.37 21.70 8.41
C VAL A 54 -1.03 21.83 9.88
N VAL A 55 0.27 21.96 10.19
CA VAL A 55 0.77 22.12 11.56
C VAL A 55 0.17 23.34 12.23
N ASP A 56 0.17 24.49 11.54
CA ASP A 56 -0.38 25.74 12.04
C ASP A 56 -1.88 25.67 12.28
N ALA A 57 -2.64 25.02 11.39
CA ALA A 57 -4.07 24.86 11.53
C ALA A 57 -4.41 23.99 12.74
N VAL A 58 -3.76 22.82 12.88
CA VAL A 58 -3.97 21.91 14.01
C VAL A 58 -3.60 22.58 15.34
N ARG A 59 -2.46 23.27 15.41
CA ARG A 59 -1.99 23.96 16.64
C ARG A 59 -2.95 25.05 17.13
N ARG A 60 -3.64 25.74 16.23
CA ARG A 60 -4.50 26.88 16.58
C ARG A 60 -5.98 26.50 16.67
N HIS A 61 -6.34 25.27 16.33
CA HIS A 61 -7.75 24.89 16.24
C HIS A 61 -8.38 24.72 17.63
N PRO A 62 -9.52 25.38 17.92
CA PRO A 62 -10.25 25.16 19.17
C PRO A 62 -10.65 23.70 19.37
N GLY A 63 -10.59 23.22 20.61
CA GLY A 63 -10.98 21.86 20.98
C GLY A 63 -9.92 20.78 20.73
N ILE A 64 -8.81 21.10 20.07
CA ILE A 64 -7.64 20.21 19.97
C ILE A 64 -6.71 20.51 21.16
N HIS A 65 -6.56 19.56 22.07
CA HIS A 65 -5.77 19.70 23.29
C HIS A 65 -4.37 19.08 23.16
N ASP A 66 -4.25 18.04 22.32
CA ASP A 66 -3.02 17.39 21.92
C ASP A 66 -3.19 16.90 20.48
N TRP A 67 -2.09 16.58 19.79
CA TRP A 67 -2.15 16.07 18.40
C TRP A 67 -0.91 15.28 18.01
N THR A 68 -1.06 14.40 17.02
CA THR A 68 0.04 13.88 16.19
C THR A 68 -0.23 14.16 14.72
N ILE A 69 0.81 14.43 13.95
CA ILE A 69 0.75 14.57 12.49
C ILE A 69 1.82 13.67 11.91
N ARG A 70 1.41 12.64 11.18
CA ARG A 70 2.29 11.86 10.31
C ARG A 70 2.11 12.37 8.89
N PHE A 71 3.19 12.72 8.22
CA PHE A 71 3.21 13.04 6.80
C PHE A 71 4.06 12.01 6.07
N GLN A 72 3.53 11.48 4.97
CA GLN A 72 4.22 10.54 4.10
C GLN A 72 4.27 11.09 2.68
N HIS A 73 5.47 11.20 2.14
CA HIS A 73 5.72 11.46 0.74
C HIS A 73 6.28 10.19 0.09
N GLY A 74 5.41 9.45 -0.59
CA GLY A 74 5.76 8.28 -1.37
C GLY A 74 6.07 8.65 -2.82
N ARG A 75 7.15 8.10 -3.37
CA ARG A 75 7.47 8.17 -4.80
C ARG A 75 8.04 6.85 -5.28
N GLY A 76 7.89 6.54 -6.55
CA GLY A 76 8.41 5.26 -7.04
C GLY A 76 8.10 4.95 -8.49
N ALA A 77 8.54 3.76 -8.87
CA ALA A 77 8.32 3.16 -10.17
C ALA A 77 7.39 1.95 -10.07
N GLN A 78 6.57 1.76 -11.10
CA GLN A 78 5.76 0.57 -11.27
C GLN A 78 5.97 0.02 -12.68
N VAL A 79 6.33 -1.25 -12.79
CA VAL A 79 6.49 -1.95 -14.09
C VAL A 79 5.50 -3.10 -14.15
N TYR A 80 4.77 -3.18 -15.26
CA TYR A 80 3.77 -4.21 -15.52
C TYR A 80 4.19 -5.00 -16.76
N LEU A 81 4.27 -6.32 -16.59
CA LEU A 81 4.53 -7.29 -17.64
C LEU A 81 3.24 -8.06 -17.94
N ALA A 82 2.86 -8.10 -19.22
CA ALA A 82 1.82 -8.99 -19.73
C ALA A 82 2.48 -10.03 -20.64
N GLY A 83 2.49 -11.28 -20.21
CA GLY A 83 3.38 -12.29 -20.77
C GLY A 83 4.83 -11.83 -20.68
N THR A 84 5.53 -11.80 -21.82
CA THR A 84 6.92 -11.34 -21.90
C THR A 84 7.05 -9.87 -22.30
N ALA A 85 5.97 -9.13 -22.51
CA ALA A 85 6.04 -7.73 -22.92
C ALA A 85 5.87 -6.79 -21.73
N ILE A 86 6.69 -5.75 -21.63
CA ILE A 86 6.39 -4.62 -20.74
C ILE A 86 5.17 -3.90 -21.31
N GLU A 87 4.04 -4.02 -20.61
CA GLU A 87 2.80 -3.35 -20.97
C GLU A 87 2.84 -1.88 -20.54
N ASN A 88 3.37 -1.61 -19.35
CA ASN A 88 3.32 -0.29 -18.76
C ASN A 88 4.48 -0.02 -17.81
N VAL A 89 4.94 1.23 -17.80
CA VAL A 89 5.85 1.75 -16.79
C VAL A 89 5.31 3.07 -16.30
N ARG A 90 5.15 3.19 -14.97
CA ARG A 90 4.61 4.37 -14.33
C ARG A 90 5.60 4.91 -13.33
N GLN A 91 5.65 6.24 -13.26
CA GLN A 91 6.16 6.94 -12.10
C GLN A 91 4.96 7.36 -11.27
N VAL A 92 5.04 7.12 -9.97
CA VAL A 92 3.96 7.43 -9.03
C VAL A 92 4.47 8.32 -7.92
N GLY A 93 3.59 9.19 -7.44
CA GLY A 93 3.83 10.05 -6.28
C GLY A 93 2.56 10.18 -5.46
N ARG A 94 2.68 10.15 -4.14
CA ARG A 94 1.57 10.32 -3.21
C ARG A 94 2.03 11.10 -1.99
N ASP A 95 1.27 12.12 -1.67
CA ASP A 95 1.38 12.86 -0.41
C ASP A 95 0.18 12.44 0.45
N ALA A 96 0.42 12.06 1.69
CA ALA A 96 -0.62 11.69 2.63
C ALA A 96 -0.30 12.22 4.03
N TYR A 97 -1.31 12.77 4.69
CA TYR A 97 -1.25 13.09 6.11
C TYR A 97 -2.18 12.16 6.87
N GLU A 98 -1.74 11.76 8.05
CA GLU A 98 -2.58 11.17 9.09
C GLU A 98 -2.47 12.08 10.31
N VAL A 99 -3.56 12.79 10.61
CA VAL A 99 -3.61 13.72 11.74
C VAL A 99 -4.47 13.09 12.82
N GLU A 100 -3.88 12.76 13.97
CA GLU A 100 -4.63 12.31 15.13
C GLU A 100 -4.85 13.49 16.07
N LEU A 101 -6.12 13.72 16.41
CA LEU A 101 -6.56 14.83 17.26
C LEU A 101 -7.01 14.29 18.60
N PHE A 102 -6.62 14.96 19.68
CA PHE A 102 -7.04 14.62 21.03
C PHE A 102 -7.88 15.74 21.63
N ASN A 103 -9.05 15.38 22.17
CA ASN A 103 -9.97 16.30 22.82
C ASN A 103 -10.14 15.90 24.29
N ASP A 104 -9.65 16.75 25.19
CA ASP A 104 -9.88 16.60 26.63
C ASP A 104 -11.24 17.25 26.99
N HIS A 105 -12.09 16.52 27.70
CA HIS A 105 -13.39 17.01 28.15
C HIS A 105 -13.82 16.31 29.45
N GLN A 106 -15.01 16.66 29.96
CA GLN A 106 -15.56 16.09 31.20
C GLN A 106 -16.81 15.27 30.91
N VAL A 107 -16.90 14.11 31.55
CA VAL A 107 -18.11 13.25 31.60
C VAL A 107 -18.31 12.82 33.04
N ASP A 108 -19.50 13.04 33.59
CA ASP A 108 -19.85 12.72 34.99
C ASP A 108 -18.87 13.27 36.03
N GLY A 109 -18.25 14.42 35.74
CA GLY A 109 -17.26 15.08 36.61
C GLY A 109 -15.84 14.52 36.50
N GLU A 110 -15.62 13.46 35.71
CA GLU A 110 -14.30 12.91 35.44
C GLU A 110 -13.69 13.52 34.18
N ARG A 111 -12.38 13.77 34.20
CA ARG A 111 -11.64 14.17 33.00
C ARG A 111 -11.43 12.94 32.13
N VAL A 112 -11.81 13.06 30.87
CA VAL A 112 -11.62 12.03 29.85
C VAL A 112 -10.92 12.64 28.64
N ARG A 113 -10.33 11.76 27.82
CA ARG A 113 -9.70 12.11 26.56
C ARG A 113 -10.32 11.29 25.44
N GLY A 114 -10.80 11.97 24.42
CA GLY A 114 -11.19 11.35 23.16
C GLY A 114 -10.15 11.53 22.08
N SER A 115 -10.15 10.64 21.08
CA SER A 115 -9.26 10.75 19.91
C SER A 115 -10.01 10.49 18.60
N ALA A 116 -9.54 11.12 17.53
CA ALA A 116 -10.00 10.87 16.18
C ALA A 116 -8.83 10.99 15.19
N VAL A 117 -8.76 10.06 14.24
CA VAL A 117 -7.80 10.09 13.14
C VAL A 117 -8.45 10.69 11.90
N VAL A 118 -7.79 11.69 11.34
CA VAL A 118 -8.22 12.47 10.20
C VAL A 118 -7.20 12.28 9.07
N PRO A 119 -7.51 11.44 8.06
CA PRO A 119 -6.67 11.33 6.87
C PRO A 119 -6.84 12.57 5.99
N LEU A 120 -5.75 13.14 5.48
CA LEU A 120 -5.77 14.29 4.58
C LEU A 120 -4.82 14.11 3.40
N GLY A 121 -5.19 14.69 2.25
CA GLY A 121 -4.28 14.97 1.14
C GLY A 121 -3.91 16.44 1.06
N ARG A 122 -2.95 16.79 0.18
CA ARG A 122 -2.65 18.21 -0.09
C ARG A 122 -3.81 18.94 -0.77
N GLU A 123 -4.68 18.21 -1.45
CA GLU A 123 -5.93 18.70 -2.03
C GLU A 123 -6.93 19.21 -0.97
N ASP A 124 -6.82 18.73 0.27
CA ASP A 124 -7.76 19.06 1.35
C ASP A 124 -7.40 20.34 2.10
N LEU A 125 -6.24 20.95 1.81
CA LEU A 125 -5.73 22.11 2.56
C LEU A 125 -6.68 23.32 2.57
N ASN A 126 -7.50 23.48 1.52
CA ASN A 126 -8.51 24.54 1.46
C ASN A 126 -9.76 24.26 2.32
N ARG A 127 -9.99 23.00 2.69
CA ARG A 127 -11.12 22.54 3.52
C ARG A 127 -10.70 22.19 4.95
N LEU A 128 -9.42 22.38 5.26
CA LEU A 128 -8.81 21.93 6.50
C LEU A 128 -9.58 22.37 7.77
N PRO A 129 -10.06 23.63 7.91
CA PRO A 129 -10.83 24.01 9.11
C PRO A 129 -12.07 23.13 9.33
N SER A 130 -12.90 22.93 8.30
CA SER A 130 -14.10 22.09 8.40
C SER A 130 -13.77 20.63 8.72
N ILE A 131 -12.67 20.11 8.20
CA ILE A 131 -12.27 18.74 8.47
C ILE A 131 -11.79 18.58 9.93
N LEU A 132 -11.08 19.59 10.46
CA LEU A 132 -10.67 19.61 11.86
C LEU A 132 -11.86 19.78 12.81
N ASP A 133 -12.85 20.61 12.45
CA ASP A 133 -14.13 20.71 13.18
C ASP A 133 -14.81 19.33 13.31
N ASP A 134 -14.94 18.60 12.20
CA ASP A 134 -15.51 17.25 12.18
C ASP A 134 -14.67 16.28 13.03
N GLY A 135 -13.34 16.36 12.94
CA GLY A 135 -12.43 15.53 13.73
C GLY A 135 -12.53 15.79 15.23
N VAL A 136 -12.64 17.06 15.65
CA VAL A 136 -12.87 17.43 17.06
C VAL A 136 -14.23 16.93 17.53
N ALA A 137 -15.28 17.08 16.72
CA ALA A 137 -16.60 16.57 17.04
C ALA A 137 -16.57 15.04 17.24
N MET A 138 -15.90 14.30 16.35
CA MET A 138 -15.72 12.85 16.50
C MET A 138 -14.93 12.50 17.76
N ALA A 139 -13.81 13.17 18.03
CA ALA A 139 -13.00 12.94 19.22
C ALA A 139 -13.82 13.17 20.50
N SER A 140 -14.69 14.19 20.54
CA SER A 140 -15.52 14.49 21.71
C SER A 140 -16.53 13.39 22.10
N LEU A 141 -16.80 12.42 21.20
CA LEU A 141 -17.70 11.29 21.45
C LEU A 141 -17.00 10.08 22.09
N VAL A 142 -15.67 10.14 22.27
CA VAL A 142 -14.86 9.05 22.81
C VAL A 142 -14.39 9.41 24.22
N HIS A 143 -14.55 8.50 25.19
CA HIS A 143 -14.30 8.76 26.61
C HIS A 143 -13.25 7.80 27.17
N ASN A 144 -11.99 7.98 26.79
CA ASN A 144 -10.90 7.18 27.37
C ASN A 144 -10.36 7.84 28.65
N PRO A 145 -9.77 7.05 29.57
CA PRO A 145 -9.01 7.60 30.69
C PRO A 145 -7.91 8.56 30.19
N PRO A 146 -7.55 9.60 30.95
CA PRO A 146 -6.48 10.52 30.56
C PRO A 146 -5.12 9.83 30.41
N TRP A 147 -4.39 10.17 29.35
CA TRP A 147 -3.01 9.75 29.10
C TRP A 147 -2.27 10.85 28.32
N THR A 148 -0.94 10.80 28.29
CA THR A 148 -0.12 11.82 27.61
C THR A 148 0.65 11.24 26.44
N LEU A 149 0.85 12.05 25.40
CA LEU A 149 1.74 11.71 24.30
C LEU A 149 3.20 11.58 24.77
N PRO A 150 4.05 10.86 24.03
CA PRO A 150 5.48 10.84 24.28
C PRO A 150 6.11 12.22 24.04
N GLU A 151 7.13 12.54 24.84
CA GLU A 151 8.00 13.69 24.60
C GLU A 151 9.12 13.31 23.62
N ARG A 152 9.94 14.30 23.27
CA ARG A 152 11.14 14.08 22.46
C ARG A 152 12.04 13.03 23.11
N THR A 153 12.44 12.05 22.30
CA THR A 153 13.40 11.00 22.68
C THR A 153 14.38 10.73 21.53
N GLU A 154 15.49 10.08 21.84
CA GLU A 154 16.42 9.56 20.84
C GLU A 154 15.91 8.22 20.28
N TYR A 155 16.19 7.99 18.99
CA TYR A 155 15.87 6.76 18.27
C TYR A 155 17.15 6.19 17.65
N PRO A 156 17.30 4.86 17.56
CA PRO A 156 18.45 4.27 16.91
C PRO A 156 18.44 4.58 15.40
N GLU A 157 19.62 4.81 14.85
CA GLU A 157 19.79 4.88 13.40
C GLU A 157 19.72 3.46 12.81
N VAL A 158 18.82 3.27 11.84
CA VAL A 158 18.62 2.00 11.14
C VAL A 158 18.62 2.27 9.64
N GLU A 159 19.30 1.42 8.86
CA GLU A 159 19.32 1.55 7.41
C GLU A 159 18.01 1.01 6.81
N LEU A 160 17.10 1.93 6.50
CA LEU A 160 15.74 1.63 6.05
C LEU A 160 15.53 1.73 4.53
N ALA A 161 16.49 2.29 3.80
CA ALA A 161 16.36 2.60 2.37
C ALA A 161 17.45 1.93 1.53
N ASP A 162 17.04 1.32 0.42
CA ASP A 162 17.93 0.98 -0.69
C ASP A 162 18.20 2.25 -1.50
N ARG A 163 19.47 2.68 -1.52
CA ARG A 163 19.87 3.95 -2.15
C ARG A 163 19.53 4.03 -3.63
N ARG A 164 19.48 2.89 -4.33
CA ARG A 164 19.10 2.82 -5.75
C ARG A 164 17.64 3.21 -6.01
N LEU A 165 16.80 3.17 -4.98
CA LEU A 165 15.36 3.33 -5.11
C LEU A 165 14.85 4.68 -4.60
N VAL A 166 15.73 5.49 -4.01
CA VAL A 166 15.38 6.79 -3.44
C VAL A 166 15.07 7.82 -4.53
N ASP A 167 15.83 7.80 -5.63
CA ASP A 167 15.53 8.60 -6.81
C ASP A 167 14.57 7.85 -7.74
N VAL A 168 13.56 8.55 -8.26
CA VAL A 168 12.51 7.93 -9.08
C VAL A 168 13.03 7.49 -10.45
N ALA A 169 14.01 8.16 -11.03
CA ALA A 169 14.60 7.77 -12.31
C ALA A 169 15.43 6.49 -12.15
N ASP A 170 16.21 6.39 -11.08
CA ASP A 170 16.95 5.19 -10.74
C ASP A 170 15.99 4.03 -10.42
N ALA A 171 14.93 4.27 -9.64
CA ALA A 171 13.90 3.25 -9.38
C ALA A 171 13.23 2.74 -10.68
N VAL A 172 13.01 3.60 -11.68
CA VAL A 172 12.49 3.18 -13.00
C VAL A 172 13.50 2.31 -13.74
N HIS A 173 14.79 2.67 -13.68
CA HIS A 173 15.85 1.88 -14.30
C HIS A 173 15.92 0.48 -13.68
N GLU A 174 15.99 0.41 -12.35
CA GLU A 174 16.05 -0.83 -11.57
C GLU A 174 14.81 -1.70 -11.79
N ALA A 175 13.61 -1.12 -11.80
CA ALA A 175 12.37 -1.87 -12.04
C ALA A 175 12.35 -2.51 -13.44
N ARG A 176 12.92 -1.84 -14.46
CA ARG A 176 13.04 -2.40 -15.81
C ARG A 176 14.08 -3.52 -15.86
N GLN A 177 15.20 -3.37 -15.17
CA GLN A 177 16.23 -4.41 -15.10
C GLN A 177 15.69 -5.67 -14.41
N ALA A 178 14.98 -5.51 -13.28
CA ALA A 178 14.32 -6.61 -12.60
C ALA A 178 13.26 -7.29 -13.49
N ALA A 179 12.49 -6.52 -14.27
CA ALA A 179 11.53 -7.06 -15.23
C ALA A 179 12.19 -7.92 -16.34
N GLU A 180 13.33 -7.48 -16.89
CA GLU A 180 14.09 -8.28 -17.85
C GLU A 180 14.69 -9.52 -17.19
N GLN A 181 15.20 -9.41 -15.96
CA GLN A 181 15.69 -10.56 -15.20
C GLN A 181 14.59 -11.60 -14.97
N ILE A 182 13.37 -11.19 -14.62
CA ILE A 182 12.22 -12.11 -14.50
C ILE A 182 11.97 -12.83 -15.83
N ARG A 183 11.96 -12.12 -16.96
CA ARG A 183 11.81 -12.73 -18.30
C ARG A 183 12.88 -13.79 -18.55
N GLU A 184 14.13 -13.46 -18.30
CA GLU A 184 15.28 -14.37 -18.52
C GLU A 184 15.18 -15.60 -17.62
N LEU A 185 14.86 -15.41 -16.34
CA LEU A 185 14.70 -16.51 -15.38
C LEU A 185 13.54 -17.43 -15.75
N VAL A 186 12.40 -16.88 -16.17
CA VAL A 186 11.24 -17.70 -16.60
C VAL A 186 11.57 -18.45 -17.89
N ALA A 187 12.25 -17.83 -18.85
CA ALA A 187 12.70 -18.51 -20.06
C ALA A 187 13.69 -19.66 -19.74
N ALA A 188 14.58 -19.45 -18.77
CA ALA A 188 15.54 -20.45 -18.30
C ALA A 188 14.88 -21.57 -17.47
N ALA A 189 13.70 -21.35 -16.88
CA ALA A 189 12.99 -22.36 -16.12
C ALA A 189 12.64 -23.60 -16.95
N GLY A 190 12.56 -23.47 -18.28
CA GLY A 190 12.41 -24.58 -19.23
C GLY A 190 10.99 -24.79 -19.73
N ALA A 191 10.84 -25.75 -20.65
CA ALA A 191 9.59 -25.99 -21.38
C ALA A 191 8.39 -26.26 -20.44
N GLY A 192 7.24 -25.71 -20.82
CA GLY A 192 5.98 -25.91 -20.10
C GLY A 192 5.76 -24.98 -18.90
N VAL A 193 6.56 -23.92 -18.75
CA VAL A 193 6.28 -22.78 -17.86
C VAL A 193 6.34 -21.49 -18.66
N ARG A 194 5.40 -20.58 -18.43
CA ARG A 194 5.36 -19.26 -19.07
C ARG A 194 4.92 -18.19 -18.09
N LEU A 195 5.41 -16.98 -18.31
CA LEU A 195 4.96 -15.80 -17.59
C LEU A 195 3.54 -15.46 -18.05
N SER A 196 2.60 -15.35 -17.12
CA SER A 196 1.25 -14.82 -17.35
C SER A 196 1.29 -13.30 -17.22
N ALA A 197 1.75 -12.84 -16.05
CA ALA A 197 1.95 -11.45 -15.72
C ALA A 197 3.00 -11.32 -14.61
N ALA A 198 3.63 -10.16 -14.55
CA ALA A 198 4.40 -9.75 -13.38
C ALA A 198 4.27 -8.26 -13.13
N GLU A 199 4.24 -7.88 -11.87
CA GLU A 199 4.17 -6.48 -11.45
C GLU A 199 5.30 -6.22 -10.44
N LEU A 200 6.00 -5.11 -10.64
CA LEU A 200 7.05 -4.64 -9.76
C LEU A 200 6.71 -3.23 -9.29
N PHE A 201 6.66 -3.04 -7.97
CA PHE A 201 6.43 -1.76 -7.32
C PHE A 201 7.64 -1.41 -6.45
N LEU A 202 8.43 -0.42 -6.87
CA LEU A 202 9.62 0.05 -6.17
C LEU A 202 9.31 1.45 -5.64
N THR A 203 9.14 1.59 -4.32
CA THR A 203 8.67 2.81 -3.68
C THR A 203 9.64 3.28 -2.60
N ALA A 204 10.04 4.54 -2.65
CA ALA A 204 10.63 5.25 -1.53
C ALA A 204 9.55 6.07 -0.80
N VAL A 205 9.61 6.09 0.52
CA VAL A 205 8.72 6.87 1.38
C VAL A 205 9.57 7.70 2.32
N ASP A 206 9.46 9.01 2.19
CA ASP A 206 9.89 9.94 3.25
C ASP A 206 8.73 10.11 4.22
N GLU A 207 8.99 9.90 5.50
CA GLU A 207 8.01 10.05 6.57
C GLU A 207 8.50 11.09 7.57
N GLU A 208 7.60 11.96 8.00
CA GLU A 208 7.78 12.89 9.10
C GLU A 208 6.68 12.66 10.15
N LEU A 209 7.04 12.65 11.43
CA LEU A 209 6.09 12.56 12.54
C LEU A 209 6.35 13.70 13.52
N LEU A 210 5.31 14.50 13.75
CA LEU A 210 5.29 15.58 14.73
C LEU A 210 4.20 15.34 15.77
N ASN A 211 4.40 15.82 17.00
CA ASN A 211 3.33 15.88 17.99
C ASN A 211 3.31 17.18 18.81
N SER A 212 2.23 17.41 19.56
CA SER A 212 2.04 18.59 20.42
C SER A 212 3.06 18.72 21.57
N ARG A 213 3.80 17.65 21.90
CA ARG A 213 4.79 17.60 22.98
C ARG A 213 6.25 17.71 22.50
N GLY A 214 6.45 18.07 21.23
CA GLY A 214 7.77 18.35 20.68
C GLY A 214 8.52 17.13 20.14
N LEU A 215 7.84 16.00 19.92
CA LEU A 215 8.38 14.95 19.06
C LEU A 215 8.43 15.48 17.63
N GLU A 216 9.59 15.35 17.00
CA GLU A 216 9.85 15.68 15.60
C GLU A 216 10.89 14.68 15.09
N ILE A 217 10.45 13.75 14.25
CA ILE A 217 11.29 12.70 13.68
C ILE A 217 11.00 12.54 12.20
N SER A 218 12.01 12.12 11.45
CA SER A 218 11.88 11.82 10.03
C SER A 218 12.68 10.59 9.65
N ALA A 219 12.20 9.81 8.69
CA ALA A 219 12.91 8.69 8.12
C ALA A 219 12.59 8.52 6.64
N THR A 220 13.58 8.05 5.87
CA THR A 220 13.36 7.58 4.50
C THR A 220 13.44 6.06 4.49
N SER A 221 12.48 5.41 3.86
CA SER A 221 12.44 3.95 3.71
C SER A 221 12.12 3.54 2.29
N THR A 222 12.48 2.32 1.91
CA THR A 222 12.12 1.73 0.62
C THR A 222 11.31 0.46 0.79
N ARG A 223 10.45 0.18 -0.18
CA ARG A 223 9.65 -1.03 -0.31
C ARG A 223 9.69 -1.49 -1.76
N VAL A 224 10.02 -2.76 -1.95
CA VAL A 224 9.91 -3.47 -3.22
C VAL A 224 8.85 -4.54 -3.05
N LEU A 225 7.82 -4.47 -3.87
CA LEU A 225 6.79 -5.50 -3.98
C LEU A 225 6.87 -6.10 -5.37
N SER A 226 7.00 -7.42 -5.44
CA SER A 226 6.90 -8.19 -6.66
C SER A 226 5.68 -9.09 -6.60
N GLU A 227 4.88 -9.04 -7.65
CA GLU A 227 3.80 -9.99 -7.91
C GLU A 227 4.13 -10.75 -9.19
N LEU A 228 4.08 -12.08 -9.13
CA LEU A 228 4.48 -12.96 -10.22
C LEU A 228 3.40 -14.02 -10.45
N ASN A 229 2.90 -14.09 -11.67
CA ASN A 229 1.95 -15.11 -12.11
C ASN A 229 2.61 -16.00 -13.16
N LEU A 230 2.85 -17.26 -12.82
CA LEU A 230 3.37 -18.27 -13.74
C LEU A 230 2.30 -19.28 -14.10
N LEU A 231 2.23 -19.61 -15.38
CA LEU A 231 1.39 -20.68 -15.90
C LEU A 231 2.27 -21.86 -16.24
N ALA A 232 1.82 -23.06 -15.90
CA ALA A 232 2.47 -24.30 -16.30
C ALA A 232 1.49 -25.28 -16.94
N GLY A 233 2.02 -26.14 -17.79
CA GLY A 233 1.25 -27.16 -18.51
C GLY A 233 0.93 -26.76 -19.96
N GLY A 234 -0.13 -27.36 -20.48
CA GLY A 234 -0.61 -27.18 -21.85
C GLY A 234 -2.13 -27.16 -21.85
N GLU A 235 -2.78 -28.24 -22.29
CA GLU A 235 -4.25 -28.34 -22.28
C GLU A 235 -4.86 -28.29 -20.88
N GLN A 236 -4.13 -28.77 -19.86
CA GLN A 236 -4.45 -28.58 -18.45
C GLN A 236 -3.44 -27.61 -17.86
N GLU A 237 -3.77 -26.33 -17.96
CA GLU A 237 -2.95 -25.24 -17.44
C GLU A 237 -3.25 -25.02 -15.95
N ALA A 238 -2.20 -24.77 -15.18
CA ALA A 238 -2.32 -24.32 -13.80
C ALA A 238 -1.58 -23.00 -13.64
N GLU A 239 -2.20 -22.07 -12.91
CA GLU A 239 -1.59 -20.78 -12.53
C GLU A 239 -1.08 -20.85 -11.10
N PHE A 240 0.07 -20.25 -10.87
CA PHE A 240 0.58 -19.99 -9.53
C PHE A 240 0.92 -18.50 -9.38
N PHE A 241 0.33 -17.89 -8.36
CA PHE A 241 0.60 -16.52 -7.95
C PHE A 241 1.60 -16.52 -6.79
N ARG A 242 2.62 -15.67 -6.89
CA ARG A 242 3.58 -15.41 -5.83
C ARG A 242 3.74 -13.92 -5.61
N GLN A 243 3.57 -13.48 -4.37
CA GLN A 243 3.89 -12.14 -3.93
C GLN A 243 5.09 -12.19 -2.97
N VAL A 244 6.04 -11.27 -3.16
CA VAL A 244 7.18 -11.09 -2.25
C VAL A 244 7.35 -9.61 -1.99
N GLU A 245 7.50 -9.25 -0.71
CA GLU A 245 7.73 -7.88 -0.27
C GLU A 245 9.02 -7.80 0.53
N VAL A 246 9.88 -6.86 0.14
CA VAL A 246 11.19 -6.65 0.75
C VAL A 246 11.53 -5.17 0.79
N ARG A 247 12.59 -4.82 1.53
CA ARG A 247 13.05 -3.44 1.66
C ARG A 247 14.05 -3.06 0.55
N ARG A 248 14.93 -4.01 0.18
CA ARG A 248 15.99 -3.83 -0.82
C ARG A 248 15.74 -4.71 -2.02
N LEU A 249 16.15 -4.27 -3.21
CA LEU A 249 15.91 -5.04 -4.43
C LEU A 249 16.63 -6.40 -4.40
N ASP A 250 17.82 -6.46 -3.79
CA ASP A 250 18.63 -7.70 -3.74
C ASP A 250 18.00 -8.76 -2.82
N ASP A 251 17.25 -8.33 -1.81
CA ASP A 251 16.55 -9.23 -0.88
C ASP A 251 15.36 -9.93 -1.55
N LEU A 252 14.95 -9.50 -2.75
CA LEU A 252 13.87 -10.11 -3.50
C LEU A 252 14.21 -11.54 -3.94
N HIS A 253 15.51 -11.84 -4.09
CA HIS A 253 16.00 -13.17 -4.47
C HIS A 253 15.22 -13.75 -5.67
N LEU A 254 15.14 -12.94 -6.75
CA LEU A 254 14.35 -13.26 -7.96
C LEU A 254 14.61 -14.67 -8.53
N PRO A 255 15.86 -15.17 -8.60
CA PRO A 255 16.11 -16.53 -9.07
C PRO A 255 15.37 -17.60 -8.26
N GLU A 256 15.41 -17.49 -6.94
CA GLU A 256 14.74 -18.40 -6.01
C GLU A 256 13.21 -18.28 -6.14
N VAL A 257 12.69 -17.06 -6.17
CA VAL A 257 11.25 -16.79 -6.30
C VAL A 257 10.68 -17.37 -7.58
N VAL A 258 11.35 -17.14 -8.73
CA VAL A 258 10.90 -17.68 -10.03
C VAL A 258 11.00 -19.20 -10.05
N ARG A 259 12.08 -19.78 -9.52
CA ARG A 259 12.26 -21.24 -9.44
C ARG A 259 11.18 -21.93 -8.61
N GLU A 260 10.82 -21.34 -7.47
CA GLU A 260 9.77 -21.87 -6.58
C GLU A 260 8.39 -21.73 -7.20
N ALA A 261 8.06 -20.56 -7.73
CA ALA A 261 6.79 -20.33 -8.43
C ALA A 261 6.63 -21.29 -9.61
N ALA A 262 7.69 -21.53 -10.39
CA ALA A 262 7.66 -22.45 -11.52
C ALA A 262 7.45 -23.91 -11.07
N SER A 263 8.09 -24.31 -9.97
CA SER A 263 7.89 -25.64 -9.37
C SER A 263 6.45 -25.83 -8.91
N HIS A 264 5.88 -24.86 -8.18
CA HIS A 264 4.50 -24.92 -7.72
C HIS A 264 3.49 -24.96 -8.86
N ALA A 265 3.67 -24.12 -9.90
CA ALA A 265 2.80 -24.15 -11.07
C ALA A 265 2.81 -25.55 -11.73
N ARG A 266 3.98 -26.18 -11.88
CA ARG A 266 4.09 -27.55 -12.44
C ARG A 266 3.47 -28.61 -11.56
N ASP A 267 3.65 -28.53 -10.25
CA ASP A 267 3.08 -29.51 -9.34
C ASP A 267 1.55 -29.41 -9.31
N ALA A 268 1.01 -28.19 -9.44
CA ALA A 268 -0.42 -27.94 -9.56
C ALA A 268 -1.03 -28.62 -10.80
N THR A 269 -0.31 -28.75 -11.93
CA THR A 269 -0.82 -29.50 -13.10
C THR A 269 -0.99 -30.99 -12.84
N ARG A 270 -0.38 -31.52 -11.77
CA ARG A 270 -0.44 -32.94 -11.38
C ARG A 270 -1.38 -33.18 -10.20
N ALA A 271 -1.92 -32.12 -9.61
CA ALA A 271 -2.79 -32.20 -8.45
C ALA A 271 -4.07 -32.98 -8.77
N ARG A 272 -4.50 -33.81 -7.82
CA ARG A 272 -5.75 -34.59 -7.92
C ARG A 272 -6.51 -34.48 -6.62
N GLN A 273 -7.83 -34.55 -6.71
CA GLN A 273 -8.68 -34.55 -5.53
C GLN A 273 -8.36 -35.77 -4.65
N PRO A 274 -7.97 -35.56 -3.38
CA PRO A 274 -7.75 -36.67 -2.45
C PRO A 274 -9.08 -37.30 -2.04
N ARG A 275 -9.04 -38.52 -1.52
CA ARG A 275 -10.21 -39.15 -0.90
C ARG A 275 -10.58 -38.41 0.39
N THR A 276 -11.87 -38.24 0.66
CA THR A 276 -12.37 -37.69 1.92
C THR A 276 -11.91 -38.53 3.10
N ARG A 277 -11.26 -37.90 4.08
CA ARG A 277 -10.78 -38.55 5.33
C ARG A 277 -10.71 -37.55 6.48
N LEU A 278 -10.75 -38.05 7.70
CA LEU A 278 -10.29 -37.35 8.89
C LEU A 278 -8.80 -37.65 9.10
N GLY A 279 -7.96 -36.65 9.33
CA GLY A 279 -6.52 -36.88 9.53
C GLY A 279 -5.72 -35.59 9.72
N PRO A 280 -4.41 -35.73 9.99
CA PRO A 280 -3.52 -34.57 10.14
C PRO A 280 -3.42 -33.79 8.83
N VAL A 281 -3.37 -32.47 8.96
CA VAL A 281 -3.16 -31.51 7.87
C VAL A 281 -1.89 -30.73 8.18
N VAL A 282 -1.02 -30.61 7.19
CA VAL A 282 0.15 -29.72 7.26
C VAL A 282 -0.23 -28.45 6.53
N LEU A 283 -0.24 -27.33 7.24
CA LEU A 283 -0.40 -26.02 6.65
C LEU A 283 0.99 -25.45 6.37
N THR A 284 1.20 -25.00 5.14
CA THR A 284 2.37 -24.19 4.80
C THR A 284 2.12 -22.75 5.25
N ASP A 285 3.18 -21.99 5.42
CA ASP A 285 3.16 -20.54 5.66
C ASP A 285 2.21 -19.77 4.72
N ILE A 286 2.16 -20.14 3.43
CA ILE A 286 1.26 -19.55 2.43
C ILE A 286 -0.24 -19.74 2.74
N ALA A 287 -0.61 -20.73 3.55
CA ALA A 287 -2.01 -21.06 3.87
C ALA A 287 -2.42 -20.67 5.30
N ALA A 288 -1.55 -19.98 6.04
CA ALA A 288 -1.73 -19.63 7.44
C ALA A 288 -2.10 -18.15 7.69
N ASP A 289 -2.06 -17.32 6.65
CA ASP A 289 -2.56 -15.93 6.62
C ASP A 289 -4.01 -15.86 6.10
#